data_AF-A0A6I5C8V1-F1
#
_entry.id   AF-A0A6I5C8V1-F1
#
_cell.length_a   1.000
_cell.length_b   1.000
_cell.length_c   1.000
_cell.angle_alpha   90.00
_cell.angle_beta   90.00
_cell.angle_gamma   90.00
#
_symmetry.space_group_name_H-M   'P 1'
#
loop_
_entity.id
_entity.type
_entity.pdbx_description
1 polymer ?
#
loop_
_entity_poly.entity_id
_entity_poly.type
_entity_poly.pdbx_seq_one_letter_code
_entity_poly.pdbx_strand_id
1 'polypeptide(L)'
;MRGGGVAPVLTAAFLWGTVGPAQVLAASSASPVSIGGFRMLLGGLVLGLFTARRAGMRTLVRRRTRGWAAVSILVTAAFQVCFLEAVARCGAALATAVAFGTVPVVSGVCGRLLAGERLSRVWAYGTACAVVGIALL
;
A
#
# COMPACT_ATOMS: atom_id res chain seq x y z
N MET A 1 -15.02 13.81 9.88
CA MET A 1 -14.59 13.31 8.56
C MET A 1 -15.72 13.60 7.58
N ARG A 2 -15.50 14.44 6.57
CA ARG A 2 -16.54 14.76 5.56
C ARG A 2 -16.76 13.51 4.69
N GLY A 3 -18.00 13.07 4.52
CA GLY A 3 -18.38 11.77 3.93
C GLY A 3 -17.90 11.45 2.50
N GLY A 4 -17.24 12.40 1.82
CA GLY A 4 -16.71 12.20 0.46
C GLY A 4 -15.50 11.26 0.34
N GLY A 5 -14.82 10.95 1.45
CA GLY A 5 -13.64 10.08 1.43
C GLY A 5 -13.93 8.57 1.54
N VAL A 6 -15.12 8.19 2.02
CA VAL A 6 -15.42 6.78 2.34
C VAL A 6 -15.61 5.94 1.08
N ALA A 7 -16.40 6.42 0.13
CA ALA A 7 -16.67 5.67 -1.10
C ALA A 7 -15.39 5.37 -1.91
N PRO A 8 -14.46 6.32 -2.15
CA PRO A 8 -13.19 6.02 -2.81
C PRO A 8 -12.35 4.97 -2.08
N VAL A 9 -12.32 5.00 -0.75
CA VAL A 9 -11.58 4.03 0.07
C VAL A 9 -12.18 2.63 -0.05
N LEU A 10 -13.51 2.51 0.00
CA LEU A 10 -14.19 1.23 -0.18
C LEU A 10 -14.01 0.68 -1.60
N THR A 11 -14.09 1.53 -2.62
CA THR A 11 -13.82 1.13 -4.01
C THR A 11 -12.38 0.66 -4.17
N ALA A 12 -11.41 1.37 -3.58
CA ALA A 12 -10.01 0.95 -3.61
C ALA A 12 -9.80 -0.39 -2.91
N ALA A 13 -10.40 -0.60 -1.73
CA ALA A 13 -10.33 -1.86 -0.99
C ALA A 13 -10.92 -3.03 -1.80
N PHE A 14 -12.08 -2.81 -2.44
CA PHE A 14 -12.71 -3.81 -3.29
C PHE A 14 -11.84 -4.18 -4.50
N LEU A 15 -11.37 -3.19 -5.26
CA LEU A 15 -10.49 -3.41 -6.42
C LEU A 15 -9.21 -4.15 -6.01
N TRP A 16 -8.64 -3.79 -4.87
CA TRP A 16 -7.42 -4.42 -4.38
C TRP A 16 -7.64 -5.88 -3.95
N GLY A 17 -8.80 -6.23 -3.40
CA GLY A 17 -9.19 -7.61 -3.10
C GLY A 17 -9.22 -8.53 -4.32
N THR A 18 -9.37 -8.00 -5.53
CA THR A 18 -9.38 -8.81 -6.78
C THR A 18 -7.99 -9.23 -7.27
N VAL A 19 -6.91 -8.70 -6.70
CA VAL A 19 -5.53 -8.97 -7.17
C VAL A 19 -5.17 -10.45 -7.08
N GLY A 20 -5.52 -11.11 -5.97
CA GLY A 20 -5.25 -12.54 -5.77
C GLY A 20 -5.97 -13.44 -6.79
N PRO A 21 -7.31 -13.35 -6.89
CA PRO A 21 -8.07 -14.09 -7.90
C PRO A 21 -7.59 -13.82 -9.33
N ALA A 22 -7.29 -12.56 -9.68
CA ALA A 22 -6.76 -12.21 -10.99
C ALA A 22 -5.40 -12.87 -11.28
N GLN A 23 -4.52 -12.99 -10.29
CA GLN A 23 -3.23 -13.68 -10.46
C GLN A 23 -3.41 -15.19 -10.70
N VAL A 24 -4.33 -15.84 -9.97
CA VAL A 24 -4.64 -17.26 -10.16
C VAL A 24 -5.24 -17.50 -11.55
N LEU A 25 -6.20 -16.65 -11.96
CA LEU A 25 -6.86 -16.75 -13.27
C LEU A 25 -5.94 -16.44 -14.45
N ALA A 26 -4.95 -15.56 -14.27
CA ALA A 26 -4.02 -15.21 -15.32
C ALA A 26 -3.11 -16.38 -15.73
N ALA A 27 -2.94 -17.40 -14.87
CA ALA A 27 -2.13 -18.61 -15.11
C ALA A 27 -0.80 -18.33 -15.84
N SER A 28 -0.17 -17.20 -15.52
CA SER A 28 0.96 -16.69 -16.27
C SER A 28 2.25 -17.41 -15.87
N SER A 29 3.07 -17.77 -16.87
CA SER A 29 4.42 -18.28 -16.67
C SER A 29 5.43 -17.16 -16.32
N ALA A 30 5.00 -15.90 -16.30
CA ALA A 30 5.85 -14.76 -15.97
C ALA A 30 6.23 -14.76 -14.48
N SER A 31 7.46 -14.33 -14.18
CA SER A 31 7.92 -14.24 -12.79
C SER A 31 7.09 -13.24 -11.97
N PRO A 32 6.84 -13.49 -10.67
CA PRO A 32 6.07 -12.58 -9.80
C PRO A 32 6.62 -11.15 -9.76
N VAL A 33 7.94 -11.01 -9.85
CA VAL A 33 8.64 -9.71 -9.91
C VAL A 33 8.28 -8.96 -11.19
N SER A 34 8.19 -9.65 -12.34
CA SER A 34 7.83 -9.04 -13.62
C SER A 34 6.39 -8.55 -13.61
N ILE A 35 5.46 -9.36 -13.08
CA ILE A 35 4.05 -9.00 -12.93
C ILE A 35 3.90 -7.79 -12.00
N GLY A 36 4.58 -7.80 -10.85
CA GLY A 36 4.59 -6.69 -9.90
C GLY A 36 5.15 -5.39 -10.51
N GLY A 37 6.26 -5.48 -11.24
CA GLY A 37 6.88 -4.37 -11.94
C GLY A 37 5.97 -3.78 -13.01
N PHE A 38 5.39 -4.62 -13.87
CA PHE A 38 4.49 -4.17 -14.92
C PHE A 38 3.22 -3.51 -14.35
N ARG A 39 2.68 -4.05 -13.26
CA ARG A 39 1.54 -3.46 -12.54
C ARG A 39 1.86 -2.07 -11.99
N MET A 40 3.06 -1.89 -11.41
CA MET A 40 3.49 -0.58 -10.90
C MET A 40 3.75 0.44 -12.01
N LEU A 41 4.37 0.00 -13.11
CA LEU A 41 4.59 0.85 -14.29
C LEU A 41 3.26 1.30 -14.91
N LEU A 42 2.35 0.36 -15.18
CA LEU A 42 1.06 0.66 -15.78
C LEU A 42 0.20 1.53 -14.86
N GLY A 43 0.12 1.17 -13.57
CA GLY A 43 -0.60 1.96 -12.57
C GLY A 43 -0.05 3.39 -12.46
N GLY A 44 1.27 3.54 -12.43
CA GLY A 44 1.95 4.83 -12.39
C GLY A 44 1.72 5.68 -13.65
N LEU A 45 1.74 5.06 -14.83
CA LEU A 45 1.45 5.74 -16.10
C LEU A 45 0.00 6.22 -16.16
N VAL A 46 -0.96 5.37 -15.80
CA VAL A 46 -2.38 5.71 -15.77
C VAL A 46 -2.61 6.85 -14.76
N LEU A 47 -2.11 6.71 -13.53
CA LEU A 47 -2.17 7.78 -12.53
C LEU A 47 -1.54 9.07 -13.04
N GLY A 48 -0.36 8.97 -13.67
CA GLY A 48 0.33 10.09 -14.28
C GLY A 48 -0.52 10.79 -15.34
N LEU A 49 -1.17 10.04 -16.24
CA LEU A 49 -2.00 10.60 -17.30
C LEU A 49 -3.16 11.45 -16.75
N PHE A 50 -3.79 11.01 -15.66
CA PHE A 50 -4.93 11.71 -15.06
C PHE A 50 -4.53 12.82 -14.07
N THR A 51 -3.34 12.74 -13.46
CA THR A 51 -2.95 13.63 -12.36
C THR A 51 -1.76 14.53 -12.65
N ALA A 52 -1.00 14.29 -13.73
CA ALA A 52 0.18 15.07 -14.08
C ALA A 52 -0.21 16.48 -14.52
N ARG A 53 -0.19 17.40 -13.54
CA ARG A 53 -0.33 18.83 -13.77
C ARG A 53 1.02 19.50 -13.57
N ARG A 54 1.36 20.45 -14.45
CA ARG A 54 2.63 21.22 -14.39
C ARG A 54 2.92 21.77 -12.99
N ALA A 55 1.90 22.30 -12.30
CA ALA A 55 2.03 22.81 -10.94
C ALA A 55 2.42 21.71 -9.92
N GLY A 56 1.80 20.53 -9.99
CA GLY A 56 2.10 19.39 -9.12
C GLY A 56 3.46 18.74 -9.41
N MET A 57 3.90 18.76 -10.66
CA MET A 57 5.24 18.27 -11.02
C MET A 57 6.35 19.17 -10.47
N ARG A 58 6.15 20.49 -10.45
CA ARG A 58 7.12 21.42 -9.86
C ARG A 58 7.29 21.22 -8.35
N THR A 59 6.24 20.77 -7.64
CA THR A 59 6.37 20.42 -6.22
C THR A 59 7.26 19.21 -5.96
N LEU A 60 7.35 18.26 -6.90
CA LEU A 60 8.23 17.08 -6.77
C LEU A 60 9.72 17.44 -6.86
N VAL A 61 10.06 18.51 -7.59
CA VAL A 61 11.45 18.97 -7.77
C VAL A 61 11.96 19.80 -6.58
N ARG A 62 11.07 20.26 -5.69
CA ARG A 62 11.46 21.02 -4.49
C ARG A 62 12.32 20.14 -3.58
N ARG A 63 13.42 20.70 -3.06
CA ARG A 63 14.42 19.98 -2.24
C ARG A 63 13.82 19.19 -1.08
N ARG A 64 12.82 19.76 -0.38
CA ARG A 64 12.10 19.11 0.73
C ARG A 64 11.28 17.90 0.26
N THR A 65 10.58 18.01 -0.87
CA THR A 65 9.71 16.95 -1.40
C THR A 65 10.51 15.87 -2.13
N ARG A 66 11.61 16.24 -2.79
CA ARG A 66 12.48 15.32 -3.53
C ARG A 66 13.08 14.24 -2.63
N GLY A 67 13.48 14.60 -1.40
CA GLY A 67 13.96 13.63 -0.41
C GLY A 67 12.89 12.61 -0.05
N TRP A 68 11.69 13.07 0.30
CA TRP A 68 10.56 12.19 0.62
C TRP A 68 10.12 11.34 -0.58
N ALA A 69 10.13 11.90 -1.79
CA ALA A 69 9.83 11.14 -3.01
C ALA A 69 10.83 9.99 -3.22
N ALA A 70 12.13 10.25 -3.03
CA ALA A 70 13.15 9.21 -3.11
C ALA A 70 12.96 8.13 -2.03
N VAL A 71 12.65 8.54 -0.79
CA VAL A 71 12.33 7.59 0.29
C VAL A 71 11.11 6.76 -0.05
N SER A 72 10.03 7.35 -0.57
CA SER A 72 8.82 6.61 -0.97
C SER A 72 9.10 5.60 -2.07
N ILE A 73 9.92 5.95 -3.07
CA ILE A 73 10.33 5.03 -4.15
C ILE A 73 11.12 3.85 -3.56
N LEU A 74 12.13 4.14 -2.73
CA LEU A 74 12.99 3.11 -2.13
C LEU A 74 12.20 2.17 -1.22
N VAL A 75 11.36 2.72 -0.34
CA VAL A 75 10.53 1.91 0.58
C VAL A 75 9.53 1.06 -0.20
N THR A 76 8.93 1.60 -1.26
CA THR A 76 7.98 0.85 -2.10
C THR A 76 8.67 -0.28 -2.86
N ALA A 77 9.85 -0.01 -3.42
CA ALA A 77 10.65 -1.05 -4.11
C ALA A 77 11.10 -2.15 -3.14
N ALA A 78 11.60 -1.77 -1.96
CA ALA A 78 11.98 -2.72 -0.91
C ALA A 78 10.78 -3.56 -0.45
N PHE A 79 9.62 -2.93 -0.25
CA PHE A 79 8.39 -3.64 0.09
C PHE A 79 8.02 -4.68 -0.96
N GLN A 80 8.09 -4.36 -2.26
CA GLN A 80 7.79 -5.34 -3.32
C GLN A 80 8.72 -6.55 -3.24
N VAL A 81 10.03 -6.33 -3.09
CA VAL A 81 11.01 -7.43 -3.01
C VAL A 81 10.79 -8.28 -1.76
N CYS A 82 10.69 -7.65 -0.59
CA CYS A 82 10.49 -8.35 0.68
C CYS A 82 9.16 -9.11 0.71
N PHE A 83 8.09 -8.55 0.13
CA PHE A 83 6.79 -9.21 0.09
C PHE A 83 6.82 -10.45 -0.80
N LEU A 84 7.41 -10.36 -2.00
CA LEU A 84 7.53 -11.51 -2.89
C LEU A 84 8.41 -12.62 -2.29
N GLU A 85 9.48 -12.24 -1.59
CA GLU A 85 10.33 -13.19 -0.86
C GLU A 85 9.56 -13.86 0.30
N ALA A 86 8.76 -13.10 1.06
CA ALA A 86 7.91 -13.66 2.11
C ALA A 86 6.89 -14.65 1.53
N VAL A 87 6.23 -14.30 0.42
CA VAL A 87 5.30 -15.19 -0.29
C VAL A 87 5.99 -16.48 -0.73
N ALA A 88 7.23 -16.40 -1.23
CA ALA A 88 8.01 -17.57 -1.64
C ALA A 88 8.39 -18.49 -0.46
N ARG A 89 8.65 -17.92 0.73
CA ARG A 89 9.08 -18.67 1.93
C ARG A 89 7.94 -19.28 2.73
N CYS A 90 6.82 -18.56 2.90
CA CYS A 90 5.75 -18.96 3.82
C CYS A 90 4.36 -19.02 3.19
N GLY A 91 4.26 -18.77 1.88
CA GLY A 91 3.01 -18.80 1.13
C GLY A 91 2.27 -17.46 1.11
N ALA A 92 1.43 -17.27 0.10
CA ALA A 92 0.74 -16.00 -0.14
C ALA A 92 -0.21 -15.60 0.99
N ALA A 93 -0.94 -16.55 1.57
CA ALA A 93 -1.89 -16.30 2.66
C ALA A 93 -1.19 -15.75 3.91
N LEU A 94 -0.18 -16.46 4.42
CA LEU A 94 0.54 -16.07 5.64
C LEU A 94 1.33 -14.76 5.44
N ALA A 95 2.01 -14.60 4.29
CA ALA A 95 2.72 -13.36 3.98
C ALA A 95 1.78 -12.14 3.97
N THR A 96 0.58 -12.30 3.40
CA THR A 96 -0.46 -11.27 3.32
C THR A 96 -1.03 -10.93 4.70
N ALA A 97 -1.37 -11.95 5.48
CA ALA A 97 -1.91 -11.78 6.83
C ALA A 97 -0.92 -11.05 7.75
N VAL A 98 0.35 -11.44 7.75
CA VAL A 98 1.38 -10.77 8.57
C VAL A 98 1.66 -9.35 8.06
N ALA A 99 1.79 -9.17 6.74
CA ALA A 99 2.07 -7.86 6.17
C ALA A 99 0.96 -6.87 6.50
N PHE A 100 -0.31 -7.21 6.25
CA PHE A 100 -1.42 -6.29 6.51
C PHE A 100 -1.85 -6.24 7.97
N GLY A 101 -1.63 -7.31 8.74
CA GLY A 101 -1.89 -7.36 10.18
C GLY A 101 -1.06 -6.34 10.95
N THR A 102 0.15 -6.04 10.46
CA THR A 102 1.05 -5.07 11.08
C THR A 102 0.85 -3.63 10.61
N VAL A 103 0.15 -3.40 9.49
CA VAL A 103 -0.04 -2.05 8.90
C VAL A 103 -0.69 -1.06 9.87
N PRO A 104 -1.78 -1.38 10.59
CA PRO A 104 -2.39 -0.42 11.53
C PRO A 104 -1.43 0.03 12.62
N VAL A 105 -0.67 -0.90 13.19
CA VAL A 105 0.32 -0.61 14.25
C VAL A 105 1.45 0.25 13.71
N VAL A 106 2.05 -0.15 12.59
CA VAL A 106 3.15 0.59 11.95
C VAL A 106 2.70 1.98 11.51
N SER A 107 1.53 2.09 10.88
CA SER A 107 0.99 3.38 10.42
C SER A 107 0.70 4.33 11.59
N GLY A 108 0.17 3.85 12.72
CA GLY A 108 -0.01 4.67 13.91
C GLY A 108 1.30 5.14 14.53
N VAL A 109 2.30 4.25 14.64
CA VAL A 109 3.64 4.61 15.14
C VAL A 109 4.29 5.65 14.22
N CYS A 110 4.27 5.44 12.90
CA CYS A 110 4.78 6.40 11.94
C CYS A 110 4.02 7.73 11.99
N GLY A 111 2.68 7.73 12.09
CA GLY A 111 1.88 8.95 12.24
C GLY A 111 2.23 9.72 13.51
N ARG A 112 2.48 9.01 14.62
CA ARG A 112 2.93 9.61 15.88
C ARG A 112 4.32 10.24 15.75
N LEU A 113 5.28 9.52 15.15
CA LEU A 113 6.68 9.95 15.06
C LEU A 113 6.92 11.02 14.00
N LEU A 114 6.29 10.91 12.83
CA LEU A 114 6.54 11.76 11.67
C LEU A 114 5.60 12.97 11.60
N ALA A 115 4.34 12.81 12.05
CA ALA A 115 3.31 13.83 11.96
C ALA A 115 2.85 14.36 13.34
N GLY A 116 3.34 13.79 14.45
CA GLY A 116 2.99 14.22 15.80
C GLY A 116 1.54 13.89 16.21
N GLU A 117 0.87 13.02 15.47
CA GLU A 117 -0.55 12.70 15.66
C GLU A 117 -0.82 12.10 17.04
N ARG A 118 -1.98 12.40 17.65
CA ARG A 118 -2.36 11.78 18.92
C ARG A 118 -3.13 10.49 18.64
N LEU A 119 -2.60 9.36 19.13
CA LEU A 119 -3.26 8.06 19.06
C LEU A 119 -4.49 8.09 19.97
N SER A 120 -5.66 8.26 19.37
CA SER A 120 -6.93 8.35 20.10
C SER A 120 -7.43 6.97 20.51
N ARG A 121 -8.36 6.91 21.48
CA ARG A 121 -9.02 5.65 21.86
C ARG A 121 -9.77 5.02 20.68
N VAL A 122 -10.39 5.84 19.83
CA VAL A 122 -11.07 5.37 18.61
C VAL A 122 -10.09 4.71 17.63
N TRP A 123 -8.88 5.27 17.48
CA TRP A 123 -7.82 4.65 16.67
C TRP A 123 -7.37 3.30 17.26
N ALA A 124 -7.24 3.21 18.58
CA ALA A 124 -6.85 1.97 19.24
C ALA A 124 -7.90 0.86 19.03
N TYR A 125 -9.20 1.17 19.18
CA TYR A 125 -10.27 0.21 18.91
C TYR A 125 -10.33 -0.21 17.44
N GLY A 126 -10.17 0.73 16.51
CA GLY A 126 -10.14 0.42 15.07
C GLY A 126 -8.94 -0.46 14.70
N THR A 127 -7.77 -0.16 15.27
CA THR A 127 -6.55 -0.96 15.09
C THR A 127 -6.71 -2.36 15.67
N ALA A 128 -7.24 -2.49 16.89
CA ALA A 128 -7.50 -3.79 17.51
C ALA A 128 -8.49 -4.61 16.68
N CYS A 129 -9.59 -4.01 16.22
CA CYS A 129 -10.57 -4.68 15.36
C CYS A 129 -9.95 -5.14 14.04
N ALA A 130 -9.11 -4.32 13.40
CA ALA A 130 -8.40 -4.70 12.18
C ALA A 130 -7.41 -5.85 12.42
N VAL A 131 -6.63 -5.80 13.51
CA VAL A 131 -5.68 -6.88 13.87
C VAL A 131 -6.41 -8.18 14.16
N VAL A 132 -7.53 -8.14 14.91
CA VAL A 132 -8.36 -9.33 15.18
C VAL A 132 -8.96 -9.87 13.89
N GLY A 133 -9.51 -9.02 13.02
CA GLY A 133 -10.06 -9.45 11.73
C GLY A 133 -9.02 -10.14 10.85
N ILE A 134 -7.78 -9.66 10.86
CA ILE A 134 -6.67 -10.28 10.10
C ILE A 134 -6.19 -11.59 10.76
N ALA A 135 -6.23 -11.70 12.09
CA ALA A 135 -5.88 -12.94 12.79
C ALA A 135 -6.92 -14.06 12.59
N LEU A 136 -8.16 -13.71 12.25
CA LEU A 136 -9.24 -14.66 11.98
C LEU A 136 -9.29 -15.16 10.54
N LEU A 137 -8.62 -14.46 9.61
CA LEU A 137 -8.51 -14.82 8.18
C LEU A 137 -7.37 -15.82 7.94
#